data_AF-A0A9E5MJZ1-F1
#
_entry.id   AF-A0A9E5MJZ1-F1
#
_cell.length_a   1.000
_cell.length_b   1.000
_cell.length_c   1.000
_cell.angle_alpha   90.00
_cell.angle_beta   90.00
_cell.angle_gamma   90.00
#
_symmetry.space_group_name_H-M   'P 1'
#
loop_
_entity.id
_entity.type
_entity.pdbx_description
1 polymer ?
#
loop_
_entity_poly.entity_id
_entity_poly.type
_entity_poly.pdbx_seq_one_letter_code
_entity_poly.pdbx_strand_id
1 'polypeptide(L)'
;MAPTSAPTHALARLLAIAAYTLLPLASVLALGWDWREVIILYWLENLTLGAAMVIRLLRTRGDPGPEPMIINDRRVAQTPKTIGWLARFFVLHYGLFTLVHGVFVFLIAAGVFSGIATTTSATSMAATAAAETGLAGVDGPGILIIWIIAGIAQLLIAARGPLPARRGTALMMSAYPRIIVLHLGVIGGAILIAESGWPPIAAVLLIALHGIVDAFGWMLSARRANRPGSGPTVSIRLG
;
A
#
# COMPACT_ATOMS: atom_id res chain seq x y z
N MET A 1 -38.57 10.89 -1.59
CA MET A 1 -37.57 11.95 -1.83
C MET A 1 -36.21 11.39 -1.43
N ALA A 2 -35.39 10.99 -2.41
CA ALA A 2 -34.11 10.30 -2.16
C ALA A 2 -33.02 11.33 -1.78
N PRO A 3 -32.19 11.08 -0.76
CA PRO A 3 -31.09 11.98 -0.43
C PRO A 3 -29.95 11.83 -1.45
N THR A 4 -29.76 12.85 -2.28
CA THR A 4 -28.62 13.01 -3.18
C THR A 4 -27.42 13.58 -2.40
N SER A 5 -26.51 12.73 -1.92
CA SER A 5 -25.24 13.18 -1.33
C SER A 5 -24.03 12.34 -1.74
N ALA A 6 -24.03 11.81 -2.98
CA ALA A 6 -22.99 10.90 -3.48
C ALA A 6 -21.78 11.49 -4.26
N PRO A 7 -21.77 12.71 -4.84
CA PRO A 7 -20.70 13.09 -5.79
C PRO A 7 -19.38 13.56 -5.15
N THR A 8 -19.41 14.17 -3.95
CA THR A 8 -18.23 14.82 -3.34
C THR A 8 -17.20 13.82 -2.81
N HIS A 9 -17.65 12.70 -2.23
CA HIS A 9 -16.76 11.65 -1.72
C HIS A 9 -16.09 10.83 -2.82
N ALA A 10 -16.73 10.70 -3.98
CA ALA A 10 -16.16 10.01 -5.14
C ALA A 10 -15.02 10.84 -5.75
N LEU A 11 -15.23 12.14 -5.94
CA LEU A 11 -14.22 13.05 -6.45
C LEU A 11 -13.00 13.13 -5.51
N ALA A 12 -13.21 13.27 -4.20
CA ALA A 12 -12.12 13.31 -3.23
C ALA A 12 -11.29 12.02 -3.21
N ARG A 13 -11.93 10.86 -3.41
CA ARG A 13 -11.24 9.57 -3.54
C ARG A 13 -10.47 9.44 -4.84
N LEU A 14 -11.05 9.86 -5.96
CA LEU A 14 -10.38 9.87 -7.26
C LEU A 14 -9.19 10.82 -7.27
N LEU A 15 -9.31 11.99 -6.64
CA LEU A 15 -8.21 12.94 -6.47
C LEU A 15 -7.10 12.37 -5.57
N ALA A 16 -7.44 11.64 -4.52
CA ALA A 16 -6.44 10.98 -3.68
C ALA A 16 -5.70 9.87 -4.44
N ILE A 17 -6.40 9.07 -5.25
CA ILE A 17 -5.80 8.03 -6.11
C ILE A 17 -4.94 8.68 -7.19
N ALA A 18 -5.46 9.69 -7.88
CA ALA A 18 -4.73 10.42 -8.90
C ALA A 18 -3.49 11.09 -8.32
N ALA A 19 -3.59 11.72 -7.15
CA ALA A 19 -2.41 12.28 -6.47
C ALA A 19 -1.37 11.19 -6.17
N TYR A 20 -1.80 10.02 -5.71
CA TYR A 20 -0.90 8.89 -5.44
C TYR A 20 -0.18 8.35 -6.68
N THR A 21 -0.82 8.39 -7.84
CA THR A 21 -0.20 7.93 -9.11
C THR A 21 0.61 9.03 -9.79
N LEU A 22 0.17 10.28 -9.68
CA LEU A 22 0.77 11.41 -10.38
C LEU A 22 1.96 12.01 -9.63
N LEU A 23 2.00 11.91 -8.30
CA LEU A 23 3.12 12.43 -7.50
C LEU A 23 4.45 11.73 -7.85
N PRO A 24 4.55 10.38 -7.89
CA PRO A 24 5.78 9.70 -8.28
C PRO A 24 6.12 9.94 -9.75
N LEU A 25 5.11 9.98 -10.63
CA LEU A 25 5.30 10.26 -12.05
C LEU A 25 5.86 11.68 -12.27
N ALA A 26 5.34 12.66 -11.55
CA ALA A 26 5.84 14.03 -11.59
C ALA A 26 7.28 14.11 -11.06
N SER A 27 7.63 13.36 -10.02
CA SER A 27 9.01 13.30 -9.52
C SER A 27 9.97 12.69 -10.53
N VAL A 28 9.57 11.63 -11.25
CA VAL A 28 10.38 11.08 -12.36
C VAL A 28 10.62 12.13 -13.45
N LEU A 29 9.58 12.86 -13.85
CA LEU A 29 9.67 13.83 -14.93
C LEU A 29 10.38 15.14 -14.55
N ALA A 30 10.22 15.61 -13.31
CA ALA A 30 10.73 16.91 -12.86
C ALA A 30 12.06 16.83 -12.11
N LEU A 31 12.29 15.75 -11.37
CA LEU A 31 13.48 15.56 -10.53
C LEU A 31 14.48 14.55 -11.14
N GLY A 32 14.13 13.94 -12.28
CA GLY A 32 14.97 12.93 -12.93
C GLY A 32 15.09 11.64 -12.13
N TRP A 33 14.11 11.35 -11.25
CA TRP A 33 14.11 10.14 -10.44
C TRP A 33 14.05 8.88 -11.32
N ASP A 34 14.76 7.85 -10.90
CA ASP A 34 14.73 6.53 -11.50
C ASP A 34 13.82 5.59 -10.67
N TRP A 35 13.73 4.33 -11.06
CA TRP A 35 12.95 3.31 -10.36
C TRP A 35 13.36 3.15 -8.89
N ARG A 36 14.63 3.43 -8.54
CA ARG A 36 15.18 3.26 -7.18
C ARG A 36 14.50 4.19 -6.19
N GLU A 37 14.35 5.46 -6.55
CA GLU A 37 13.70 6.47 -5.74
C GLU A 37 12.21 6.14 -5.55
N VAL A 38 11.56 5.68 -6.64
CA VAL A 38 10.14 5.32 -6.64
C VAL A 38 9.85 4.15 -5.72
N ILE A 39 10.65 3.07 -5.77
CA ILE A 39 10.41 1.90 -4.89
C ILE A 39 10.66 2.23 -3.41
N ILE A 40 11.65 3.09 -3.10
CA ILE A 40 11.92 3.53 -1.73
C ILE A 40 10.78 4.43 -1.23
N LEU A 41 10.28 5.35 -2.06
CA LEU A 41 9.15 6.21 -1.71
C LEU A 41 7.89 5.37 -1.41
N TYR A 42 7.57 4.38 -2.26
CA TYR A 42 6.43 3.50 -2.03
C TYR A 42 6.58 2.64 -0.76
N TRP A 43 7.79 2.24 -0.43
CA TRP A 43 8.05 1.56 0.83
C TRP A 43 7.82 2.48 2.05
N LEU A 44 8.32 3.71 2.02
CA LEU A 44 8.08 4.71 3.08
C LEU A 44 6.59 5.03 3.23
N GLU A 45 5.88 5.13 2.11
CA GLU A 45 4.45 5.31 2.09
C GLU A 45 3.70 4.17 2.80
N ASN A 46 4.10 2.92 2.56
CA ASN A 46 3.58 1.75 3.26
C ASN A 46 3.76 1.84 4.78
N LEU A 47 4.87 2.42 5.23
CA LEU A 47 5.11 2.69 6.67
C LEU A 47 4.07 3.67 7.23
N THR A 48 3.84 4.79 6.54
CA THR A 48 2.84 5.81 6.96
C THR A 48 1.41 5.28 6.96
N LEU A 49 1.08 4.42 6.01
CA LEU A 49 -0.22 3.74 5.95
C LEU A 49 -0.43 2.82 7.14
N GLY A 50 0.62 2.10 7.56
CA GLY A 50 0.61 1.32 8.80
C GLY A 50 0.32 2.20 10.01
N ALA A 51 1.03 3.32 10.15
CA ALA A 51 0.80 4.28 11.23
C ALA A 51 -0.63 4.87 11.20
N ALA A 52 -1.11 5.27 10.03
CA ALA A 52 -2.47 5.76 9.82
C ALA A 52 -3.52 4.69 10.19
N MET A 53 -3.27 3.41 9.90
CA MET A 53 -4.15 2.31 10.27
C MET A 53 -4.23 2.13 11.79
N VAL A 54 -3.09 2.22 12.48
CA VAL A 54 -3.05 2.18 13.95
C VAL A 54 -3.90 3.32 14.52
N ILE A 55 -3.72 4.55 14.04
CA ILE A 55 -4.53 5.71 14.47
C ILE A 55 -6.02 5.41 14.26
N ARG A 56 -6.41 4.95 13.08
CA ARG A 56 -7.82 4.62 12.76
C ARG A 56 -8.37 3.56 13.70
N LEU A 57 -7.61 2.52 14.00
CA LEU A 57 -8.03 1.44 14.89
C LEU A 57 -8.16 1.91 16.35
N LEU A 58 -7.26 2.76 16.82
CA LEU A 58 -7.35 3.33 18.16
C LEU A 58 -8.55 4.26 18.31
N ARG A 59 -8.90 5.01 17.25
CA ARG A 59 -10.09 5.89 17.24
C ARG A 59 -11.41 5.11 17.32
N THR A 60 -11.44 3.84 16.93
CA THR A 60 -12.66 3.01 17.06
C THR A 60 -12.83 2.40 18.45
N ARG A 61 -11.96 2.70 19.43
CA ARG A 61 -12.11 2.19 20.81
C ARG A 61 -13.41 2.61 21.48
N GLY A 62 -13.87 3.83 21.23
CA GLY A 62 -15.12 4.38 21.80
C GLY A 62 -16.36 4.14 20.94
N ASP A 63 -16.17 3.73 19.69
CA ASP A 63 -17.23 3.35 18.75
C ASP A 63 -16.78 2.10 17.99
N PRO A 64 -16.93 0.91 18.58
CA PRO A 64 -16.59 -0.34 17.92
C PRO A 64 -17.49 -0.61 16.71
N GLY A 65 -18.60 0.11 16.54
CA GLY A 65 -19.55 -0.07 15.46
C GLY A 65 -20.30 -1.41 15.51
N PRO A 66 -21.11 -1.70 14.47
CA PRO A 66 -22.13 -2.74 14.54
C PRO A 66 -21.61 -4.15 14.19
N GLU A 67 -20.45 -4.25 13.55
CA GLU A 67 -19.94 -5.53 13.04
C GLU A 67 -19.29 -6.35 14.17
N PRO A 68 -19.78 -7.58 14.44
CA PRO A 68 -19.16 -8.44 15.44
C PRO A 68 -17.75 -8.84 14.96
N MET A 69 -16.76 -8.76 15.85
CA MET A 69 -15.46 -9.35 15.58
C MET A 69 -15.57 -10.87 15.75
N ILE A 70 -15.16 -11.63 14.73
CA ILE A 70 -15.15 -13.09 14.76
C ILE A 70 -13.69 -13.56 14.80
N ILE A 71 -13.36 -14.39 15.78
CA ILE A 71 -12.05 -15.03 15.92
C ILE A 71 -12.32 -16.51 16.16
N ASN A 72 -11.81 -17.38 15.28
CA ASN A 72 -12.02 -18.84 15.33
C ASN A 72 -13.51 -19.21 15.45
N ASP A 73 -14.34 -18.66 14.55
CA ASP A 73 -15.80 -18.83 14.52
C ASP A 73 -16.56 -18.37 15.77
N ARG A 74 -15.88 -17.71 16.72
CA ARG A 74 -16.49 -17.16 17.94
C ARG A 74 -16.61 -15.65 17.84
N ARG A 75 -17.77 -15.13 18.23
CA ARG A 75 -18.00 -13.69 18.37
C ARG A 75 -17.26 -13.18 19.60
N VAL A 76 -16.41 -12.19 19.39
CA VAL A 76 -15.66 -11.51 20.44
C VAL A 76 -16.17 -10.09 20.54
N ALA A 77 -16.51 -9.66 21.76
CA ALA A 77 -16.91 -8.29 22.01
C ALA A 77 -15.76 -7.33 21.65
N GLN A 78 -16.07 -6.32 20.83
CA GLN A 78 -15.14 -5.27 20.46
C GLN A 78 -15.05 -4.23 21.59
N THR A 79 -14.37 -4.61 22.67
CA THR A 79 -14.12 -3.71 23.80
C THR A 79 -12.89 -2.82 23.52
N PRO A 80 -12.72 -1.70 24.24
CA PRO A 80 -11.50 -0.88 24.16
C PRO A 80 -10.22 -1.70 24.39
N LYS A 81 -10.27 -2.69 25.29
CA LYS A 81 -9.15 -3.61 25.57
C LYS A 81 -8.85 -4.48 24.34
N THR A 82 -9.88 -5.06 23.73
CA THR A 82 -9.70 -5.95 22.56
C THR A 82 -9.17 -5.18 21.35
N ILE A 83 -9.67 -3.97 21.10
CA ILE A 83 -9.17 -3.08 20.04
C ILE A 83 -7.72 -2.66 20.32
N GLY A 84 -7.38 -2.36 21.57
CA GLY A 84 -6.00 -2.07 21.97
C GLY A 84 -5.05 -3.26 21.81
N TRP A 85 -5.52 -4.49 21.98
CA TRP A 85 -4.74 -5.68 21.66
C TRP A 85 -4.57 -5.84 20.14
N LEU A 86 -5.66 -5.67 19.37
CA LEU A 86 -5.62 -5.75 17.91
C LEU A 86 -4.65 -4.73 17.30
N ALA A 87 -4.60 -3.50 17.84
CA ALA A 87 -3.63 -2.49 17.41
C ALA A 87 -2.18 -2.89 17.68
N ARG A 88 -1.89 -3.48 18.84
CA ARG A 88 -0.55 -4.00 19.17
C ARG A 88 -0.15 -5.17 18.27
N PHE A 89 -1.08 -6.12 18.08
CA PHE A 89 -0.88 -7.22 17.14
C PHE A 89 -0.58 -6.71 15.73
N PHE A 90 -1.38 -5.74 15.26
CA PHE A 90 -1.15 -5.11 13.96
C PHE A 90 0.23 -4.47 13.87
N VAL A 91 0.64 -3.66 14.85
CA VAL A 91 1.99 -3.05 14.85
C VAL A 91 3.09 -4.10 14.75
N LEU A 92 3.02 -5.17 15.54
CA LEU A 92 4.04 -6.23 15.51
C LEU A 92 4.05 -6.97 14.18
N HIS A 93 2.88 -7.44 13.73
CA HIS A 93 2.78 -8.25 12.52
C HIS A 93 3.05 -7.41 11.27
N TYR A 94 2.31 -6.32 11.07
CA TYR A 94 2.49 -5.42 9.93
C TYR A 94 3.89 -4.78 9.94
N GLY A 95 4.40 -4.40 11.12
CA GLY A 95 5.74 -3.85 11.26
C GLY A 95 6.83 -4.83 10.86
N LEU A 96 6.74 -6.09 11.29
CA LEU A 96 7.68 -7.14 10.89
C LEU A 96 7.69 -7.35 9.38
N PHE A 97 6.51 -7.45 8.75
CA PHE A 97 6.42 -7.58 7.28
C PHE A 97 6.97 -6.36 6.56
N THR A 98 6.67 -5.14 7.05
CA THR A 98 7.18 -3.90 6.46
C THR A 98 8.71 -3.80 6.59
N LEU A 99 9.27 -4.26 7.71
CA LEU A 99 10.71 -4.30 7.95
C LEU A 99 11.40 -5.27 6.99
N VAL A 100 10.95 -6.54 6.95
CA VAL A 100 11.53 -7.56 6.07
C VAL A 100 11.42 -7.13 4.61
N HIS A 101 10.26 -6.62 4.20
CA HIS A 101 10.07 -6.08 2.86
C HIS A 101 11.00 -4.90 2.56
N GLY A 102 11.23 -4.01 3.54
CA GLY A 102 12.17 -2.90 3.43
C GLY A 102 13.60 -3.36 3.17
N VAL A 103 14.04 -4.41 3.86
CA VAL A 103 15.35 -5.04 3.58
C VAL A 103 15.45 -5.42 2.10
N PHE A 104 14.43 -6.08 1.53
CA PHE A 104 14.44 -6.42 0.09
C PHE A 104 14.45 -5.17 -0.80
N VAL A 105 13.62 -4.18 -0.52
CA VAL A 105 13.56 -2.92 -1.30
C VAL A 105 14.92 -2.23 -1.33
N PHE A 106 15.57 -2.07 -0.17
CA PHE A 106 16.88 -1.41 -0.10
C PHE A 106 18.01 -2.24 -0.72
N LEU A 107 17.97 -3.58 -0.61
CA LEU A 107 18.94 -4.43 -1.29
C LEU A 107 18.80 -4.37 -2.81
N ILE A 108 17.57 -4.32 -3.32
CA ILE A 108 17.29 -4.15 -4.76
C ILE A 108 17.72 -2.75 -5.20
N ALA A 109 17.31 -1.70 -4.49
CA ALA A 109 17.71 -0.32 -4.78
C ALA A 109 19.24 -0.14 -4.75
N ALA A 110 19.95 -0.87 -3.89
CA ALA A 110 21.40 -0.87 -3.81
C ALA A 110 22.09 -1.70 -4.91
N GLY A 111 21.33 -2.33 -5.81
CA GLY A 111 21.86 -3.13 -6.92
C GLY A 111 22.45 -4.49 -6.52
N VAL A 112 22.19 -4.96 -5.28
CA VAL A 112 22.76 -6.22 -4.76
C VAL A 112 22.35 -7.43 -5.61
N PHE A 113 21.14 -7.40 -6.18
CA PHE A 113 20.62 -8.49 -7.01
C PHE A 113 21.02 -8.42 -8.48
N SER A 114 21.58 -7.29 -8.95
CA SER A 114 22.02 -7.15 -10.34
C SER A 114 23.17 -8.09 -10.70
N GLY A 115 24.02 -8.46 -9.73
CA GLY A 115 25.11 -9.42 -9.91
C GLY A 115 24.69 -10.90 -9.94
N ILE A 116 23.47 -11.22 -9.48
CA ILE A 116 22.97 -12.61 -9.44
C ILE A 116 22.45 -13.05 -10.81
N ALA A 117 21.91 -12.14 -11.63
CA ALA A 117 21.48 -12.43 -12.98
C ALA A 117 22.66 -12.69 -13.95
N THR A 118 23.81 -12.07 -13.69
CA THR A 118 25.02 -12.21 -14.52
C THR A 118 25.75 -13.55 -14.37
N THR A 119 25.44 -14.37 -13.36
CA THR A 119 26.05 -15.71 -13.23
C THR A 119 25.38 -16.77 -14.10
N THR A 120 24.25 -16.46 -14.75
CA THR A 120 23.52 -17.41 -15.61
C THR A 120 23.71 -17.17 -17.11
N SER A 121 24.34 -16.06 -17.51
CA SER A 121 24.59 -15.75 -18.93
C SER A 121 26.09 -15.57 -19.17
N ALA A 122 26.72 -16.61 -19.71
CA ALA A 122 28.00 -16.47 -20.37
C ALA A 122 27.84 -15.53 -21.57
N THR A 123 28.78 -14.60 -21.71
CA THR A 123 29.00 -13.72 -22.87
C THR A 123 28.13 -12.44 -22.92
N SER A 124 28.73 -11.30 -22.60
CA SER A 124 29.16 -10.33 -23.62
C SER A 124 29.58 -8.99 -22.97
N MET A 125 30.49 -8.31 -23.66
CA MET A 125 31.06 -7.02 -23.31
C MET A 125 29.98 -5.94 -23.14
N ALA A 126 29.52 -5.73 -21.91
CA ALA A 126 28.86 -4.50 -21.45
C ALA A 126 29.31 -4.16 -20.01
N ALA A 127 30.57 -4.51 -19.69
CA ALA A 127 31.23 -4.25 -18.41
C ALA A 127 31.62 -2.78 -18.21
N THR A 128 30.75 -1.85 -18.62
CA THR A 128 30.88 -0.40 -18.38
C THR A 128 29.59 0.23 -17.85
N ALA A 129 28.66 -0.58 -17.35
CA ALA A 129 27.83 -0.16 -16.22
C ALA A 129 28.42 -0.86 -15.01
N ALA A 130 29.56 -0.37 -14.52
CA ALA A 130 30.02 -0.73 -13.19
C ALA A 130 28.83 -0.45 -12.27
N ALA A 131 28.20 -1.52 -11.80
CA ALA A 131 27.09 -1.44 -10.88
C ALA A 131 27.55 -0.55 -9.74
N GLU A 132 26.99 0.65 -9.64
CA GLU A 132 27.12 1.46 -8.44
C GLU A 132 26.38 0.69 -7.34
N THR A 133 27.06 -0.30 -6.77
CA THR A 133 26.58 -1.03 -5.62
C THR A 133 26.48 -0.04 -4.48
N GLY A 134 25.27 0.15 -3.97
CA GLY A 134 24.97 1.12 -2.94
C GLY A 134 23.86 2.10 -3.34
N LEU A 135 23.61 3.05 -2.45
CA LEU A 135 22.56 4.07 -2.61
C LEU A 135 23.12 5.40 -3.13
N ALA A 136 24.34 5.40 -3.68
CA ALA A 136 24.89 6.55 -4.39
C ALA A 136 23.94 6.94 -5.54
N GLY A 137 23.80 8.25 -5.77
CA GLY A 137 22.87 8.81 -6.75
C GLY A 137 21.39 8.82 -6.33
N VAL A 138 20.99 8.15 -5.23
CA VAL A 138 19.60 8.25 -4.74
C VAL A 138 19.34 9.62 -4.14
N ASP A 139 18.30 10.30 -4.62
CA ASP A 139 17.81 11.56 -4.04
C ASP A 139 17.06 11.32 -2.71
N GLY A 140 17.81 10.94 -1.68
CA GLY A 140 17.29 10.74 -0.32
C GLY A 140 16.52 11.97 0.22
N PRO A 141 17.05 13.20 0.09
CA PRO A 141 16.35 14.41 0.55
C PRO A 141 15.01 14.62 -0.14
N GLY A 142 14.94 14.49 -1.48
CA GLY A 142 13.69 14.64 -2.22
C GLY A 142 12.65 13.60 -1.81
N ILE A 143 13.06 12.34 -1.66
CA ILE A 143 12.18 11.26 -1.18
C ILE A 143 11.60 11.61 0.19
N LEU A 144 12.46 12.04 1.14
CA LEU A 144 12.03 12.38 2.49
C LEU A 144 11.08 13.59 2.52
N ILE A 145 11.34 14.63 1.74
CA ILE A 145 10.47 15.81 1.66
C ILE A 145 9.08 15.42 1.17
N ILE A 146 9.02 14.69 0.06
CA ILE A 146 7.74 14.24 -0.52
C ILE A 146 7.01 13.31 0.45
N TRP A 147 7.72 12.35 1.04
CA TRP A 147 7.16 11.43 2.02
C TRP A 147 6.61 12.15 3.25
N ILE A 148 7.34 13.12 3.81
CA ILE A 148 6.90 13.88 5.00
C ILE A 148 5.63 14.67 4.67
N ILE A 149 5.58 15.37 3.54
CA ILE A 149 4.42 16.17 3.15
C ILE A 149 3.18 15.28 2.98
N ALA A 150 3.29 14.24 2.15
CA ALA A 150 2.20 13.31 1.88
C ALA A 150 1.80 12.53 3.15
N GLY A 151 2.80 12.12 3.92
CA GLY A 151 2.66 11.35 5.14
C GLY A 151 1.94 12.12 6.25
N ILE A 152 2.33 13.37 6.50
CA ILE A 152 1.65 14.24 7.47
C ILE A 152 0.19 14.42 7.07
N ALA A 153 -0.09 14.73 5.79
CA ALA A 153 -1.47 14.87 5.32
C ALA A 153 -2.29 13.59 5.59
N GLN A 154 -1.71 12.42 5.33
CA GLN A 154 -2.36 11.14 5.56
C GLN A 154 -2.60 10.84 7.05
N LEU A 155 -1.63 11.15 7.92
CA LEU A 155 -1.77 11.00 9.37
C LEU A 155 -2.85 11.95 9.93
N LEU A 156 -2.90 13.19 9.43
CA LEU A 156 -3.95 14.15 9.81
C LEU A 156 -5.34 13.68 9.38
N ILE A 157 -5.48 13.15 8.16
CA ILE A 157 -6.74 12.56 7.69
C ILE A 157 -7.11 11.33 8.55
N ALA A 158 -6.14 10.51 8.93
CA ALA A 158 -6.38 9.37 9.81
C ALA A 158 -6.81 9.80 11.22
N ALA A 159 -6.24 10.88 11.74
CA ALA A 159 -6.52 11.40 13.08
C ALA A 159 -7.83 12.19 13.16
N ARG A 160 -8.15 12.99 12.15
CA ARG A 160 -9.27 13.97 12.18
C ARG A 160 -10.40 13.64 11.21
N GLY A 161 -10.16 12.78 10.22
CA GLY A 161 -11.17 12.42 9.24
C GLY A 161 -12.31 11.59 9.85
N PRO A 162 -13.38 11.32 9.08
CA PRO A 162 -14.48 10.47 9.52
C PRO A 162 -13.98 9.11 10.01
N LEU A 163 -14.69 8.54 10.99
CA LEU A 163 -14.40 7.17 11.39
C LEU A 163 -14.57 6.24 10.18
N PRO A 164 -13.74 5.19 10.04
CA PRO A 164 -13.87 4.25 8.93
C PRO A 164 -15.27 3.62 8.86
N ALA A 165 -15.70 3.05 7.74
CA ALA A 165 -16.95 2.26 7.74
C ALA A 165 -16.74 0.88 8.40
N ARG A 166 -15.58 0.26 8.15
CA ARG A 166 -15.18 -1.04 8.69
C ARG A 166 -14.65 -0.89 10.11
N ARG A 167 -14.79 -1.94 10.92
CA ARG A 167 -14.37 -1.97 12.33
C ARG A 167 -13.57 -3.22 12.67
N GLY A 168 -12.86 -3.19 13.80
CA GLY A 168 -12.10 -4.31 14.34
C GLY A 168 -11.19 -4.99 13.31
N THR A 169 -11.32 -6.32 13.19
CA THR A 169 -10.50 -7.13 12.28
C THR A 169 -10.72 -6.77 10.81
N ALA A 170 -11.94 -6.41 10.39
CA ALA A 170 -12.22 -6.02 9.00
C ALA A 170 -11.50 -4.73 8.60
N LEU A 171 -11.34 -3.79 9.55
CA LEU A 171 -10.53 -2.60 9.36
C LEU A 171 -9.05 -2.95 9.23
N MET A 172 -8.52 -3.77 10.16
CA MET A 172 -7.13 -4.24 10.11
C MET A 172 -6.81 -4.93 8.79
N MET A 173 -7.67 -5.85 8.35
CA MET A 173 -7.51 -6.62 7.10
C MET A 173 -7.52 -5.74 5.84
N SER A 174 -8.06 -4.52 5.91
CA SER A 174 -8.06 -3.60 4.77
C SER A 174 -6.66 -3.09 4.38
N ALA A 175 -5.66 -3.21 5.26
CA ALA A 175 -4.28 -2.83 4.95
C ALA A 175 -3.52 -3.87 4.10
N TYR A 176 -3.89 -5.16 4.17
CA TYR A 176 -3.11 -6.26 3.59
C TYR A 176 -3.10 -6.35 2.07
N PRO A 177 -4.23 -6.09 1.35
CA PRO A 177 -4.22 -6.17 -0.11
C PRO A 177 -3.12 -5.32 -0.75
N ARG A 178 -2.82 -4.15 -0.15
CA ARG A 178 -1.78 -3.24 -0.61
C ARG A 178 -0.37 -3.82 -0.49
N ILE A 179 -0.10 -4.55 0.59
CA ILE A 179 1.20 -5.21 0.78
C ILE A 179 1.44 -6.25 -0.32
N ILE A 180 0.39 -6.98 -0.72
CA ILE A 180 0.49 -7.97 -1.81
C ILE A 180 0.86 -7.27 -3.12
N VAL A 181 0.25 -6.12 -3.42
CA VAL A 181 0.61 -5.31 -4.60
C VAL A 181 2.07 -4.89 -4.57
N LEU A 182 2.55 -4.43 -3.40
CA LEU A 182 3.94 -4.01 -3.23
C LEU A 182 4.92 -5.17 -3.40
N HIS A 183 4.60 -6.37 -2.90
CA HIS A 183 5.45 -7.54 -3.09
C HIS A 183 5.49 -7.97 -4.56
N LEU A 184 4.35 -7.99 -5.24
CA LEU A 184 4.28 -8.27 -6.67
C LEU A 184 5.02 -7.21 -7.49
N GLY A 185 4.95 -5.94 -7.09
CA GLY A 185 5.72 -4.85 -7.66
C GLY A 185 7.22 -5.05 -7.49
N VAL A 186 7.69 -5.36 -6.28
CA VAL A 186 9.12 -5.60 -6.03
C VAL A 186 9.64 -6.81 -6.80
N ILE A 187 8.90 -7.92 -6.83
CA ILE A 187 9.27 -9.12 -7.59
C ILE A 187 9.27 -8.82 -9.10
N GLY A 188 8.21 -8.19 -9.61
CA GLY A 188 8.09 -7.83 -11.02
C GLY A 188 9.17 -6.83 -11.45
N GLY A 189 9.49 -5.85 -10.60
CA GLY A 189 10.54 -4.87 -10.82
C GLY A 189 11.93 -5.51 -10.89
N ALA A 190 12.25 -6.39 -9.94
CA ALA A 190 13.53 -7.10 -9.94
C ALA A 190 13.73 -7.95 -11.21
N ILE A 191 12.67 -8.65 -11.67
CA ILE A 191 12.71 -9.43 -12.92
C ILE A 191 12.84 -8.50 -14.14
N LEU A 192 12.05 -7.43 -14.20
CA LEU A 192 12.07 -6.47 -15.32
C LEU A 192 13.41 -5.77 -15.49
N ILE A 193 14.06 -5.39 -14.39
CA ILE A 193 15.40 -4.78 -14.40
C ILE A 193 16.43 -5.78 -14.91
N ALA A 194 16.32 -7.05 -14.51
CA ALA A 194 17.22 -8.11 -14.96
C ALA A 194 17.09 -8.38 -16.47
N GLU A 195 15.91 -8.21 -17.06
CA GLU A 195 15.65 -8.52 -18.48
C GLU A 195 15.77 -7.32 -19.42
N SER A 196 15.41 -6.10 -18.98
CA SER A 196 15.24 -4.95 -19.89
C SER A 196 16.52 -4.18 -20.20
N GLY A 197 17.52 -4.21 -19.30
CA GLY A 197 18.77 -3.43 -19.45
C GLY A 197 18.61 -1.90 -19.52
N TRP A 198 17.37 -1.38 -19.48
CA TRP A 198 16.98 0.02 -19.64
C TRP A 198 16.14 0.47 -18.43
N PRO A 199 16.78 1.12 -17.43
CA PRO A 199 16.16 1.48 -16.14
C PRO A 199 14.82 2.26 -16.23
N PRO A 200 14.61 3.19 -17.17
CA PRO A 200 13.37 3.97 -17.23
C PRO A 200 12.12 3.18 -17.66
N ILE A 201 12.29 2.13 -18.48
CA ILE A 201 11.16 1.30 -18.94
C ILE A 201 10.63 0.44 -17.79
N ALA A 202 11.52 -0.05 -16.93
CA ALA A 202 11.14 -0.78 -15.72
C ALA A 202 10.28 0.09 -14.78
N ALA A 203 10.62 1.38 -14.63
CA ALA A 203 9.82 2.33 -13.85
C ALA A 203 8.40 2.50 -14.43
N VAL A 204 8.28 2.70 -15.75
CA VAL A 204 6.99 2.86 -16.42
C VAL A 204 6.12 1.61 -16.27
N LEU A 205 6.71 0.42 -16.39
CA LEU A 205 6.01 -0.86 -16.25
C LEU A 205 5.58 -1.14 -14.80
N LEU A 206 6.40 -0.76 -13.81
CA LEU A 206 6.04 -0.83 -12.39
C LEU A 206 4.87 0.07 -12.05
N ILE A 207 4.87 1.29 -12.57
CA ILE A 207 3.77 2.25 -12.42
C ILE A 207 2.49 1.69 -13.05
N ALA A 208 2.60 1.12 -14.26
CA ALA A 208 1.46 0.52 -14.95
C ALA A 208 0.88 -0.68 -14.17
N LEU A 209 1.73 -1.58 -13.66
CA LEU A 209 1.29 -2.73 -12.88
C LEU A 209 0.59 -2.31 -11.59
N HIS A 210 1.16 -1.34 -10.86
CA HIS A 210 0.55 -0.81 -9.64
C HIS A 210 -0.83 -0.20 -9.93
N GLY A 211 -0.92 0.64 -10.96
CA GLY A 211 -2.17 1.25 -11.39
C GLY A 211 -3.24 0.24 -11.81
N ILE A 212 -2.85 -0.83 -12.50
CA ILE A 212 -3.76 -1.92 -12.87
C ILE A 212 -4.34 -2.60 -11.63
N VAL A 213 -3.51 -2.91 -10.63
CA VAL A 213 -3.97 -3.59 -9.42
C VAL A 213 -4.92 -2.71 -8.60
N ASP A 214 -4.64 -1.41 -8.51
CA ASP A 214 -5.52 -0.44 -7.87
C ASP A 214 -6.86 -0.31 -8.61
N ALA A 215 -6.84 -0.25 -9.95
CA ALA A 215 -8.03 -0.23 -10.79
C ALA A 215 -8.84 -1.53 -10.64
N PHE A 216 -8.17 -2.68 -10.54
CA PHE A 216 -8.81 -3.98 -10.34
C PHE A 216 -9.46 -4.09 -8.97
N GLY A 217 -8.79 -3.59 -7.92
CA GLY A 217 -9.33 -3.49 -6.56
C GLY A 217 -10.59 -2.62 -6.50
N TRP A 218 -10.62 -1.53 -7.28
CA TRP A 218 -11.79 -0.69 -7.44
C TRP A 218 -12.93 -1.42 -8.18
N MET A 219 -12.64 -2.08 -9.30
CA MET A 219 -13.65 -2.78 -10.10
C MET A 219 -14.28 -3.96 -9.33
N LEU A 220 -13.50 -4.69 -8.54
CA LEU A 220 -13.98 -5.75 -7.65
C LEU A 220 -14.87 -5.19 -6.53
N SER A 221 -14.51 -4.03 -5.98
CA SER A 221 -15.32 -3.34 -4.98
C SER A 221 -16.64 -2.80 -5.56
N ALA A 222 -16.61 -2.29 -6.79
CA ALA A 222 -17.78 -1.82 -7.53
C ALA A 222 -18.73 -2.98 -7.92
N ARG A 223 -18.19 -4.14 -8.34
CA ARG A 223 -18.98 -5.35 -8.63
C ARG A 223 -19.64 -5.94 -7.40
N ARG A 224 -19.04 -5.81 -6.21
CA ARG A 224 -19.63 -6.27 -4.94
C ARG A 224 -20.79 -5.39 -4.48
N ALA A 225 -20.76 -4.09 -4.79
CA ALA A 225 -21.85 -3.16 -4.54
C ALA A 225 -23.04 -3.35 -5.51
N ASN A 226 -22.78 -3.85 -6.72
CA ASN A 226 -23.79 -4.07 -7.76
C ASN A 226 -24.37 -5.50 -7.81
N ARG A 227 -24.15 -6.36 -6.79
CA ARG A 227 -24.90 -7.63 -6.67
C ARG A 227 -26.26 -7.36 -6.03
N PRO A 228 -27.38 -7.42 -6.77
CA PRO A 228 -28.70 -7.36 -6.17
C PRO A 228 -28.93 -8.71 -5.45
N GLY A 229 -28.98 -8.71 -4.12
CA GLY A 229 -29.41 -9.90 -3.37
C GLY A 229 -28.71 -10.24 -2.06
N SER A 230 -27.67 -9.51 -1.61
CA SER A 230 -27.10 -9.72 -0.27
C SER A 230 -27.51 -8.60 0.69
N GLY A 231 -28.81 -8.45 0.91
CA GLY A 231 -29.28 -7.93 2.19
C GLY A 231 -29.00 -8.98 3.27
N PRO A 232 -28.77 -8.60 4.54
CA PRO A 232 -28.73 -9.58 5.63
C PRO A 232 -30.13 -10.18 5.77
N THR A 233 -30.32 -11.40 5.26
CA THR A 233 -31.52 -12.19 5.53
C THR A 233 -31.43 -12.65 6.99
N VAL A 234 -31.95 -11.82 7.88
CA VAL A 234 -32.31 -12.23 9.23
C VAL A 234 -33.51 -13.18 9.08
N SER A 235 -33.26 -14.49 9.07
CA SER A 235 -34.30 -15.47 9.34
C SER A 235 -34.14 -15.93 10.79
N ILE A 236 -34.84 -15.25 11.70
CA ILE A 236 -35.18 -15.81 13.01
C ILE A 236 -36.17 -16.93 12.74
N ARG A 237 -35.79 -18.19 12.98
CA ARG A 237 -36.77 -19.24 13.26
C ARG A 237 -36.90 -19.31 14.77
N LEU A 238 -38.04 -18.82 15.26
CA LEU A 238 -38.59 -19.27 16.54
C LEU A 238 -39.23 -20.62 16.27
N GLY A 239 -38.80 -21.62 17.04
CA GLY A 239 -39.27 -22.99 17.04
C GLY A 239 -38.53 -23.73 18.13
#